data_AF-A0A2T2VI84-F1
#
_entry.id   AF-A0A2T2VI84-F1
#
_cell.length_a   1.000
_cell.length_b   1.000
_cell.length_c   1.000
_cell.angle_alpha   90.00
_cell.angle_beta   90.00
_cell.angle_gamma   90.00
#
_symmetry.space_group_name_H-M   'P 1'
#
loop_
_entity.id
_entity.type
_entity.pdbx_description
1 polymer ?
#
loop_
_entity_poly.entity_id
_entity_poly.type
_entity_poly.pdbx_seq_one_letter_code
_entity_poly.pdbx_strand_id
1 'polypeptide(L)'
;MNYYHHLHVNAMLPFANNISGQPLTCCLLGACFLCIATCTSSNQEQAVKTEQPDGKRMAIDYQSLLDNIQKNRKTFSRNYENGNDSVQSNILAKSREYVEKMMKDSLIPAWIGTSYAFDGTTDKPREGKIACGYFVSTVLRDAGFRFNRFSLAKQPSGNIIRSVTEELKRFPNGSLSYFMNEVKRMDKGIYIPGLNDHVGFIVKDQSELKFCHAAYYAPYEVTCEQLAKASAVANSSYRVLGKVLNKRMVEQWVAMRKIETFR
;
A
#
# COMPACT_ATOMS: atom_id res chain seq x y z
N MET A 1 -32.74 22.55 7.13
CA MET A 1 -33.74 21.48 6.96
C MET A 1 -32.99 20.16 7.01
N ASN A 2 -33.19 19.38 8.07
CA ASN A 2 -32.51 18.10 8.28
C ASN A 2 -33.44 16.97 7.85
N TYR A 3 -32.93 16.00 7.08
CA TYR A 3 -33.58 14.72 6.86
C TYR A 3 -32.62 13.59 7.26
N TYR A 4 -32.84 13.05 8.45
CA TYR A 4 -32.33 11.74 8.85
C TYR A 4 -33.35 10.68 8.41
N HIS A 5 -32.87 9.58 7.83
CA HIS A 5 -33.69 8.39 7.62
C HIS A 5 -33.10 7.21 8.38
N HIS A 6 -33.87 6.73 9.36
CA HIS A 6 -33.59 5.50 10.09
C HIS A 6 -34.00 4.29 9.25
N LEU A 7 -33.19 3.22 9.29
CA LEU A 7 -33.64 1.88 8.91
C LEU A 7 -33.38 0.93 10.08
N HIS A 8 -34.47 0.33 10.57
CA HIS A 8 -34.43 -0.75 11.54
C HIS A 8 -34.10 -2.07 10.84
N VAL A 9 -33.31 -2.92 11.50
CA VAL A 9 -33.26 -4.37 11.23
C VAL A 9 -33.37 -5.10 12.56
N ASN A 10 -34.38 -5.97 12.68
CA ASN A 10 -34.63 -6.74 13.90
C ASN A 10 -33.70 -7.95 14.03
N ALA A 11 -33.39 -8.32 15.27
CA ALA A 11 -32.63 -9.52 15.60
C ALA A 11 -33.54 -10.77 15.65
N MET A 12 -32.99 -11.92 15.25
CA MET A 12 -33.47 -13.24 15.68
C MET A 12 -32.31 -14.25 15.80
N LEU A 13 -32.32 -14.96 16.92
CA LEU A 13 -31.53 -16.11 17.36
C LEU A 13 -32.43 -16.90 18.34
N PRO A 14 -32.12 -18.13 18.78
CA PRO A 14 -31.23 -19.17 18.22
C PRO A 14 -31.95 -20.54 18.10
N PHE A 15 -31.22 -21.62 17.77
CA PHE A 15 -31.57 -23.00 18.16
C PHE A 15 -30.32 -23.74 18.67
N ALA A 16 -30.52 -24.65 19.63
CA ALA A 16 -29.48 -25.41 20.33
C ALA A 16 -29.87 -26.90 20.48
N ASN A 17 -29.06 -27.69 21.22
CA ASN A 17 -29.16 -29.13 21.59
C ASN A 17 -28.29 -30.09 20.73
N ASN A 18 -27.64 -31.15 21.25
CA ASN A 18 -27.36 -31.57 22.64
C ASN A 18 -26.23 -32.66 22.73
N ILE A 19 -25.53 -32.71 23.88
CA ILE A 19 -25.17 -33.89 24.76
C ILE A 19 -25.04 -35.29 24.09
N SER A 20 -24.04 -36.18 24.30
CA SER A 20 -23.01 -36.43 25.36
C SER A 20 -21.63 -36.84 24.74
N GLY A 21 -20.65 -37.58 25.33
CA GLY A 21 -20.52 -38.36 26.58
C GLY A 21 -19.13 -39.01 26.80
N GLN A 22 -18.96 -39.88 27.82
CA GLN A 22 -17.71 -40.54 28.30
C GLN A 22 -18.04 -41.79 29.19
N PRO A 23 -17.12 -42.61 29.77
CA PRO A 23 -15.76 -43.08 29.41
C PRO A 23 -15.46 -44.60 29.78
N LEU A 24 -14.15 -44.98 29.85
CA LEU A 24 -13.49 -46.01 30.71
C LEU A 24 -13.45 -47.54 30.35
N THR A 25 -12.21 -48.07 30.31
CA THR A 25 -11.61 -49.34 30.86
C THR A 25 -10.40 -49.73 29.98
N CYS A 26 -9.15 -49.93 30.41
CA CYS A 26 -8.48 -50.52 31.58
C CYS A 26 -8.35 -52.06 31.52
N CYS A 27 -7.14 -52.56 31.17
CA CYS A 27 -6.69 -53.91 31.54
C CYS A 27 -5.15 -54.04 31.59
N LEU A 28 -4.69 -54.61 32.70
CA LEU A 28 -3.30 -54.83 33.14
C LEU A 28 -2.54 -55.95 32.38
N LEU A 29 -1.20 -55.86 32.35
CA LEU A 29 -0.20 -56.84 32.84
C LEU A 29 1.11 -56.86 32.01
N GLY A 30 2.25 -57.05 32.68
CA GLY A 30 3.54 -57.39 32.03
C GLY A 30 4.76 -56.73 32.67
N ALA A 31 5.41 -57.41 33.62
CA ALA A 31 6.66 -56.93 34.23
C ALA A 31 7.89 -57.39 33.44
N CYS A 32 8.93 -56.55 33.38
CA CYS A 32 10.32 -57.03 33.52
C CYS A 32 11.29 -55.87 33.81
N PHE A 33 12.11 -56.02 34.86
CA PHE A 33 13.24 -55.15 35.14
C PHE A 33 14.43 -55.55 34.26
N LEU A 34 14.96 -54.62 33.47
CA LEU A 34 16.36 -54.71 33.01
C LEU A 34 16.97 -53.32 32.88
N CYS A 35 18.02 -53.08 33.67
CA CYS A 35 18.77 -51.84 33.63
C CYS A 35 19.66 -51.83 32.38
N ILE A 36 19.45 -50.85 31.49
CA ILE A 36 20.45 -50.47 30.50
C ILE A 36 20.69 -48.98 30.69
N ALA A 37 21.92 -48.63 31.07
CA ALA A 37 22.33 -47.24 31.20
C ALA A 37 22.38 -46.59 29.81
N THR A 38 21.46 -45.67 29.54
CA THR A 38 21.51 -44.81 28.37
C THR A 38 21.91 -43.40 28.79
N CYS A 39 22.89 -42.85 28.07
CA CYS A 39 23.34 -41.48 28.22
C CYS A 39 22.20 -40.51 27.88
N THR A 40 21.67 -39.83 28.89
CA THR A 40 20.69 -38.75 28.72
C THR A 40 21.38 -37.48 28.25
N SER A 41 21.62 -37.39 26.93
CA SER A 41 21.76 -36.09 26.28
C SER A 41 20.44 -35.34 26.43
N SER A 42 20.42 -34.37 27.36
CA SER A 42 19.27 -33.51 27.56
C SER A 42 19.12 -32.56 26.38
N ASN A 43 18.44 -33.01 25.32
CA ASN A 43 17.88 -32.15 24.29
C ASN A 43 16.81 -31.26 24.93
N GLN A 44 17.25 -30.16 25.55
CA GLN A 44 16.36 -29.04 25.81
C GLN A 44 16.05 -28.38 24.48
N GLU A 45 14.85 -28.66 24.00
CA GLU A 45 14.20 -27.99 22.87
C GLU A 45 14.12 -26.48 23.21
N GLN A 46 15.13 -25.73 22.77
CA GLN A 46 15.15 -24.29 22.94
C GLN A 46 14.03 -23.69 22.11
N ALA A 47 12.93 -23.36 22.77
CA ALA A 47 11.85 -22.59 22.19
C ALA A 47 12.42 -21.30 21.59
N VAL A 48 12.51 -21.25 20.27
CA VAL A 48 12.96 -20.07 19.52
C VAL A 48 11.98 -18.96 19.80
N LYS A 49 12.34 -18.08 20.73
CA LYS A 49 11.66 -16.80 20.92
C LYS A 49 11.80 -16.04 19.61
N THR A 50 10.71 -15.94 18.85
CA THR A 50 10.60 -15.03 17.73
C THR A 50 10.62 -13.61 18.27
N GLU A 51 11.82 -13.07 18.42
CA GLU A 51 12.01 -11.65 18.65
C GLU A 51 11.33 -10.89 17.50
N GLN A 52 10.27 -10.16 17.84
CA GLN A 52 9.70 -9.21 16.90
C GLN A 52 10.78 -8.16 16.61
N PRO A 53 11.00 -7.80 15.33
CA PRO A 53 12.10 -6.90 14.98
C PRO A 53 11.89 -5.54 15.69
N ASP A 54 12.84 -5.20 16.55
CA ASP A 54 12.88 -3.93 17.28
C ASP A 54 12.57 -2.76 16.34
N GLY A 55 11.69 -1.85 16.79
CA GLY A 55 11.13 -0.75 16.01
C GLY A 55 12.15 0.32 15.58
N LYS A 56 13.44 0.06 15.77
CA LYS A 56 14.57 0.94 15.51
C LYS A 56 15.24 0.68 14.15
N ARG A 57 14.43 0.39 13.12
CA ARG A 57 14.86 0.57 11.72
C ARG A 57 15.34 2.02 11.59
N MET A 58 16.62 2.23 11.25
CA MET A 58 17.22 3.57 11.16
C MET A 58 16.24 4.53 10.50
N ALA A 59 15.93 5.63 11.18
CA ALA A 59 15.22 6.73 10.56
C ALA A 59 16.11 7.24 9.43
N ILE A 60 15.81 6.82 8.20
CA ILE A 60 16.38 7.45 7.01
C ILE A 60 16.02 8.92 7.16
N ASP A 61 17.03 9.79 7.24
CA ASP A 61 16.80 11.22 7.18
C ASP A 61 16.00 11.48 5.90
N TYR A 62 14.76 11.93 6.08
CA TYR A 62 13.84 12.09 4.96
C TYR A 62 14.39 13.13 3.99
N GLN A 63 15.09 14.16 4.49
CA GLN A 63 15.72 15.16 3.63
C GLN A 63 16.82 14.54 2.76
N SER A 64 17.74 13.77 3.36
CA SER A 64 18.75 13.00 2.62
C SER A 64 18.14 12.05 1.57
N LEU A 65 16.97 11.47 1.83
CA LEU A 65 16.24 10.68 0.83
C LEU A 65 15.78 11.55 -0.35
N LEU A 66 15.15 12.70 -0.10
CA LEU A 66 14.70 13.63 -1.14
C LEU A 66 15.90 14.18 -1.96
N ASP A 67 16.99 14.56 -1.29
CA ASP A 67 18.19 15.09 -1.92
C ASP A 67 18.84 14.04 -2.83
N ASN A 68 18.88 12.78 -2.40
CA ASN A 68 19.35 11.67 -3.24
C ASN A 68 18.45 11.43 -4.45
N ILE A 69 17.13 11.53 -4.33
CA ILE A 69 16.19 11.44 -5.46
C ILE A 69 16.44 12.57 -6.46
N GLN A 70 16.60 13.81 -6.00
CA GLN A 70 16.89 14.96 -6.88
C GLN A 70 18.28 14.87 -7.53
N LYS A 71 19.29 14.36 -6.81
CA LYS A 71 20.64 14.11 -7.36
C LYS A 71 20.59 13.08 -8.49
N ASN A 72 19.94 11.93 -8.28
CA ASN A 72 19.80 10.90 -9.30
C ASN A 72 18.98 11.39 -10.50
N ARG A 73 17.89 12.12 -10.25
CA ARG A 73 17.08 12.75 -11.31
C ARG A 73 17.90 13.66 -12.22
N LYS A 74 18.76 14.53 -11.65
CA LYS A 74 19.67 15.38 -12.43
C LYS A 74 20.64 14.57 -13.29
N THR A 75 21.11 13.41 -12.81
CA THR A 75 21.93 12.50 -13.61
C THR A 75 21.14 11.88 -14.77
N PHE A 76 19.91 11.39 -14.53
CA PHE A 76 19.04 10.88 -15.60
C PHE A 76 18.69 11.95 -16.65
N SER A 77 18.38 13.19 -16.22
CA SER A 77 18.11 14.35 -17.10
C SER A 77 19.25 14.58 -18.09
N ARG A 78 20.49 14.74 -17.59
CA ARG A 78 21.68 14.97 -18.44
C ARG A 78 21.93 13.80 -19.39
N ASN A 79 21.77 12.56 -18.93
CA ASN A 79 22.02 11.38 -19.76
C ASN A 79 20.95 11.21 -20.86
N TYR A 80 19.73 11.68 -20.62
CA TYR A 80 18.64 11.71 -21.60
C TYR A 80 18.85 12.82 -22.63
N GLU A 81 19.18 14.04 -22.18
CA GLU A 81 19.41 15.21 -23.04
C GLU A 81 20.57 15.01 -24.02
N ASN A 82 21.63 14.32 -23.60
CA ASN A 82 22.80 14.01 -24.44
C ASN A 82 22.67 12.67 -25.20
N GLY A 83 21.54 11.96 -25.06
CA GLY A 83 21.32 10.64 -25.65
C GLY A 83 20.63 10.69 -27.02
N ASN A 84 20.98 9.76 -27.90
CA ASN A 84 20.14 9.39 -29.06
C ASN A 84 18.94 8.55 -28.61
N ASP A 85 17.99 8.27 -29.51
CA ASP A 85 16.73 7.56 -29.24
C ASP A 85 16.89 6.24 -28.46
N SER A 86 17.94 5.48 -28.74
CA SER A 86 18.24 4.22 -28.05
C SER A 86 18.72 4.46 -26.61
N VAL A 87 19.63 5.43 -26.42
CA VAL A 87 20.08 5.87 -25.09
C VAL A 87 18.92 6.47 -24.29
N GLN A 88 18.10 7.32 -24.90
CA GLN A 88 16.92 7.91 -24.28
C GLN A 88 15.93 6.83 -23.82
N SER A 89 15.64 5.84 -24.66
CA SER A 89 14.75 4.73 -24.32
C SER A 89 15.26 3.91 -23.12
N ASN A 90 16.57 3.64 -23.08
CA ASN A 90 17.24 2.96 -21.96
C ASN A 90 17.18 3.81 -20.67
N ILE A 91 17.42 5.12 -20.76
CA ILE A 91 17.32 6.05 -19.63
C ILE A 91 15.88 6.14 -19.10
N LEU A 92 14.86 6.14 -19.96
CA LEU A 92 13.46 6.09 -19.54
C LEU A 92 13.12 4.78 -18.81
N ALA A 93 13.61 3.63 -19.28
CA ALA A 93 13.43 2.35 -18.60
C ALA A 93 14.05 2.37 -17.18
N LYS A 94 15.33 2.73 -17.08
CA LYS A 94 16.05 2.83 -15.79
C LYS A 94 15.44 3.87 -14.84
N SER A 95 14.95 5.00 -15.38
CA SER A 95 14.28 6.03 -14.58
C SER A 95 12.95 5.53 -14.01
N ARG A 96 12.18 4.74 -14.78
CA ARG A 96 10.95 4.08 -14.28
C ARG A 96 11.27 3.15 -13.11
N GLU A 97 12.21 2.24 -13.31
CA GLU A 97 12.64 1.26 -12.29
C GLU A 97 13.14 1.95 -11.02
N TYR A 98 13.97 2.99 -11.17
CA TYR A 98 14.46 3.80 -10.06
C TYR A 98 13.32 4.45 -9.27
N VAL A 99 12.42 5.19 -9.95
CA VAL A 99 11.33 5.92 -9.28
C VAL A 99 10.34 4.94 -8.64
N GLU A 100 10.01 3.83 -9.31
CA GLU A 100 9.14 2.79 -8.74
C GLU A 100 9.74 2.21 -7.45
N LYS A 101 11.04 1.88 -7.49
CA LYS A 101 11.78 1.40 -6.31
C LYS A 101 11.78 2.43 -5.17
N MET A 102 12.10 3.69 -5.45
CA MET A 102 12.13 4.73 -4.40
C MET A 102 10.74 4.98 -3.79
N MET A 103 9.68 4.95 -4.62
CA MET A 103 8.30 5.06 -4.13
C MET A 103 7.91 3.88 -3.23
N LYS A 104 8.16 2.65 -3.69
CA LYS A 104 7.78 1.40 -3.01
C LYS A 104 8.56 1.16 -1.73
N ASP A 105 9.88 1.32 -1.76
CA ASP A 105 10.79 0.84 -0.73
C ASP A 105 11.19 1.92 0.29
N SER A 106 10.93 3.20 0.00
CA SER A 106 11.40 4.32 0.82
C SER A 106 10.35 5.39 1.08
N LEU A 107 9.75 5.99 0.04
CA LEU A 107 8.81 7.10 0.23
C LEU A 107 7.51 6.64 0.89
N ILE A 108 6.78 5.67 0.31
CA ILE A 108 5.52 5.18 0.90
C ILE A 108 5.76 4.61 2.32
N PRO A 109 6.79 3.79 2.59
CA PRO A 109 7.08 3.29 3.94
C PRO A 109 7.45 4.35 4.98
N ALA A 110 8.10 5.45 4.59
CA ALA A 110 8.45 6.53 5.52
C ALA A 110 7.20 7.17 6.13
N TRP A 111 6.14 7.33 5.32
CA TRP A 111 4.87 7.91 5.74
C TRP A 111 4.04 7.02 6.68
N ILE A 112 4.31 5.70 6.78
CA ILE A 112 3.55 4.81 7.67
C ILE A 112 3.64 5.30 9.13
N GLY A 113 2.50 5.36 9.80
CA GLY A 113 2.33 5.92 11.14
C GLY A 113 2.04 7.43 11.20
N THR A 114 1.95 8.12 10.06
CA THR A 114 1.54 9.54 10.06
C THR A 114 0.04 9.65 10.30
N SER A 115 -0.39 10.33 11.35
CA SER A 115 -1.79 10.47 11.72
C SER A 115 -2.66 11.05 10.59
N TYR A 116 -3.91 10.61 10.51
CA TYR A 116 -4.90 11.11 9.55
C TYR A 116 -5.65 12.34 10.08
N ALA A 117 -6.00 13.24 9.17
CA ALA A 117 -7.14 14.14 9.33
C ALA A 117 -7.71 14.50 7.94
N PHE A 118 -9.00 14.80 7.87
CA PHE A 118 -9.67 15.17 6.62
C PHE A 118 -9.08 16.45 5.98
N ASP A 119 -8.70 17.41 6.82
CA ASP A 119 -8.03 18.66 6.48
C ASP A 119 -6.49 18.58 6.59
N GLY A 120 -5.94 17.41 6.92
CA GLY A 120 -4.52 17.24 7.19
C GLY A 120 -3.64 17.54 5.99
N THR A 121 -2.77 18.56 6.10
CA THR A 121 -1.90 19.00 5.00
C THR A 121 -0.40 18.85 5.28
N THR A 122 0.02 18.17 6.36
CA THR A 122 1.46 18.00 6.69
C THR A 122 2.23 17.45 5.48
N ASP A 123 3.46 17.90 5.29
CA ASP A 123 4.32 17.44 4.21
C ASP A 123 5.61 16.78 4.71
N LYS A 124 5.62 16.43 6.00
CA LYS A 124 6.64 15.61 6.67
C LYS A 124 6.03 14.28 7.16
N PRO A 125 6.68 13.14 6.94
CA PRO A 125 6.23 11.87 7.48
C PRO A 125 6.31 11.84 9.01
N ARG A 126 5.33 11.22 9.68
CA ARG A 126 5.22 11.02 11.13
C ARG A 126 5.13 12.31 11.98
N GLU A 127 5.00 13.46 11.34
CA GLU A 127 4.76 14.76 11.98
C GLU A 127 3.40 15.33 11.52
N GLY A 128 2.59 15.83 12.45
CA GLY A 128 1.30 16.45 12.12
C GLY A 128 0.26 15.44 11.61
N LYS A 129 -0.60 15.88 10.69
CA LYS A 129 -1.69 15.06 10.12
C LYS A 129 -1.82 15.19 8.61
N ILE A 130 -2.23 14.11 7.93
CA ILE A 130 -2.38 14.08 6.46
C ILE A 130 -3.72 13.47 5.99
N ALA A 131 -4.33 14.08 4.97
CA ALA A 131 -5.49 13.53 4.26
C ALA A 131 -5.07 12.65 3.08
N CYS A 132 -5.97 11.80 2.58
CA CYS A 132 -5.67 10.81 1.53
C CYS A 132 -5.14 11.43 0.21
N GLY A 133 -5.75 12.51 -0.28
CA GLY A 133 -5.27 13.24 -1.47
C GLY A 133 -3.94 13.97 -1.23
N TYR A 134 -3.70 14.48 -0.02
CA TYR A 134 -2.40 15.05 0.35
C TYR A 134 -1.32 13.97 0.43
N PHE A 135 -1.60 12.79 0.97
CA PHE A 135 -0.65 11.67 0.98
C PHE A 135 -0.20 11.30 -0.44
N VAL A 136 -1.14 11.11 -1.36
CA VAL A 136 -0.83 10.77 -2.77
C VAL A 136 -0.03 11.87 -3.46
N SER A 137 -0.48 13.13 -3.37
CA SER A 137 0.21 14.26 -4.01
C SER A 137 1.58 14.57 -3.40
N THR A 138 1.76 14.32 -2.10
CA THR A 138 3.05 14.52 -1.40
C THR A 138 4.06 13.45 -1.82
N VAL A 139 3.68 12.17 -1.79
CA VAL A 139 4.56 11.07 -2.26
C VAL A 139 4.95 11.25 -3.74
N LEU A 140 4.04 11.72 -4.61
CA LEU A 140 4.38 12.04 -6.01
C LEU A 140 5.33 13.25 -6.14
N ARG A 141 5.10 14.33 -5.37
CA ARG A 141 6.03 15.48 -5.29
C ARG A 141 7.43 15.02 -4.88
N ASP A 142 7.50 14.17 -3.87
CA ASP A 142 8.72 13.74 -3.20
C ASP A 142 9.48 12.67 -3.99
N ALA A 143 8.77 11.88 -4.82
CA ALA A 143 9.34 11.10 -5.91
C ALA A 143 9.93 11.98 -7.04
N GLY A 144 9.74 13.31 -6.98
CA GLY A 144 10.29 14.29 -7.91
C GLY A 144 9.31 14.83 -8.95
N PHE A 145 8.06 14.36 -9.01
CA PHE A 145 7.12 14.87 -10.02
C PHE A 145 6.70 16.31 -9.73
N ARG A 146 6.73 17.17 -10.76
CA ARG A 146 6.41 18.60 -10.63
C ARG A 146 4.93 18.87 -10.88
N PHE A 147 4.10 18.51 -9.89
CA PHE A 147 2.69 18.89 -9.81
C PHE A 147 2.51 20.09 -8.87
N ASN A 148 1.38 20.80 -8.95
CA ASN A 148 0.91 21.58 -7.80
C ASN A 148 0.27 20.60 -6.79
N ARG A 149 0.97 20.38 -5.66
CA ARG A 149 0.53 19.50 -4.57
C ARG A 149 -0.90 19.77 -4.12
N PHE A 150 -1.22 21.03 -3.83
CA PHE A 150 -2.53 21.44 -3.30
C PHE A 150 -3.65 21.31 -4.33
N SER A 151 -3.38 21.67 -5.60
CA SER A 151 -4.35 21.48 -6.69
C SER A 151 -4.65 20.01 -6.93
N LEU A 152 -3.63 19.14 -6.90
CA LEU A 152 -3.80 17.70 -7.08
C LEU A 152 -4.53 17.07 -5.87
N ALA A 153 -4.13 17.42 -4.64
CA ALA A 153 -4.68 16.84 -3.41
C ALA A 153 -6.20 17.04 -3.24
N LYS A 154 -6.74 18.15 -3.74
CA LYS A 154 -8.15 18.54 -3.58
C LYS A 154 -9.07 18.02 -4.68
N GLN A 155 -8.55 17.26 -5.64
CA GLN A 155 -9.34 16.76 -6.76
C GLN A 155 -10.14 15.50 -6.42
N PRO A 156 -11.29 15.27 -7.08
CA PRO A 156 -11.91 13.96 -7.13
C PRO A 156 -10.91 12.89 -7.56
N SER A 157 -11.00 11.69 -6.99
CA SER A 157 -10.00 10.62 -7.17
C SER A 157 -9.75 10.25 -8.64
N GLY A 158 -10.79 10.30 -9.49
CA GLY A 158 -10.68 10.14 -10.94
C GLY A 158 -9.89 11.24 -11.66
N ASN A 159 -9.91 12.49 -11.18
CA ASN A 159 -9.15 13.62 -11.74
C ASN A 159 -7.68 13.57 -11.29
N ILE A 160 -7.41 13.09 -10.07
CA ILE A 160 -6.04 12.75 -9.63
C ILE A 160 -5.43 11.72 -10.59
N ILE A 161 -6.18 10.67 -10.95
CA ILE A 161 -5.72 9.65 -11.91
C ILE A 161 -5.48 10.26 -13.29
N ARG A 162 -6.40 11.08 -13.81
CA ARG A 162 -6.25 11.76 -15.11
C ARG A 162 -5.07 12.74 -15.17
N SER A 163 -4.65 13.27 -14.01
CA SER A 163 -3.45 14.11 -13.91
C SER A 163 -2.15 13.31 -14.05
N VAL A 164 -2.15 12.02 -13.71
CA VAL A 164 -0.97 11.16 -13.78
C VAL A 164 -0.96 10.25 -15.01
N THR A 165 -2.11 9.80 -15.52
CA THR A 165 -2.20 8.91 -16.68
C THR A 165 -3.46 9.12 -17.50
N GLU A 166 -3.34 8.88 -18.81
CA GLU A 166 -4.48 8.81 -19.74
C GLU A 166 -5.21 7.45 -19.64
N GLU A 167 -4.52 6.41 -19.14
CA GLU A 167 -5.05 5.06 -18.97
C GLU A 167 -5.86 4.93 -17.67
N LEU A 168 -7.09 5.47 -17.67
CA LEU A 168 -8.05 5.30 -16.58
C LEU A 168 -8.96 4.10 -16.86
N LYS A 169 -8.68 2.96 -16.22
CA LYS A 169 -9.54 1.77 -16.28
C LYS A 169 -10.70 1.93 -15.30
N ARG A 170 -11.93 1.69 -15.77
CA ARG A 170 -13.16 1.74 -14.94
C ARG A 170 -13.64 0.33 -14.63
N PHE A 171 -14.19 0.13 -13.44
CA PHE A 171 -14.80 -1.12 -13.00
C PHE A 171 -16.26 -0.88 -12.58
N PRO A 172 -17.15 -0.53 -13.53
CA PRO A 172 -18.55 -0.21 -13.24
C PRO A 172 -19.30 -1.45 -12.74
N ASN A 173 -20.10 -1.29 -11.69
CA ASN A 173 -21.03 -2.29 -11.14
C ASN A 173 -20.45 -3.70 -10.86
N GLY A 174 -19.12 -3.82 -10.81
CA GLY A 174 -18.43 -5.08 -10.58
C GLY A 174 -18.38 -5.43 -9.09
N SER A 175 -18.57 -6.71 -8.79
CA SER A 175 -18.26 -7.27 -7.47
C SER A 175 -16.80 -6.96 -7.09
N LEU A 176 -16.52 -6.92 -5.77
CA LEU A 176 -15.14 -6.83 -5.29
C LEU A 176 -14.26 -7.93 -5.91
N SER A 177 -14.80 -9.15 -6.08
CA SER A 177 -14.09 -10.26 -6.73
C SER A 177 -13.70 -9.97 -8.19
N TYR A 178 -14.54 -9.30 -8.98
CA TYR A 178 -14.18 -8.89 -10.34
C TYR A 178 -13.02 -7.88 -10.33
N PHE A 179 -13.13 -6.82 -9.53
CA PHE A 179 -12.05 -5.82 -9.38
C PHE A 179 -10.72 -6.49 -8.94
N MET A 180 -10.77 -7.33 -7.91
CA MET A 180 -9.58 -8.04 -7.40
C MET A 180 -8.96 -8.97 -8.45
N ASN A 181 -9.77 -9.66 -9.25
CA ASN A 181 -9.28 -10.56 -10.29
C ASN A 181 -8.66 -9.80 -11.48
N GLU A 182 -9.22 -8.65 -11.84
CA GLU A 182 -8.62 -7.74 -12.83
C GLU A 182 -7.29 -7.19 -12.35
N VAL A 183 -7.20 -6.67 -11.12
CA VAL A 183 -5.95 -6.12 -10.55
C VAL A 183 -4.86 -7.18 -10.46
N LYS A 184 -5.19 -8.45 -10.13
CA LYS A 184 -4.24 -9.57 -10.14
C LYS A 184 -3.63 -9.82 -11.54
N ARG A 185 -4.42 -9.69 -12.60
CA ARG A 185 -4.00 -9.90 -14.01
C ARG A 185 -3.14 -8.77 -14.57
N MET A 186 -3.22 -7.56 -14.01
CA MET A 186 -2.40 -6.43 -14.44
C MET A 186 -0.92 -6.67 -14.13
N ASP A 187 -0.02 -5.94 -14.78
CA ASP A 187 1.43 -6.00 -14.51
C ASP A 187 1.78 -5.69 -13.05
N LYS A 188 3.07 -5.85 -12.71
CA LYS A 188 3.62 -5.18 -11.52
C LYS A 188 3.61 -3.66 -11.71
N GLY A 189 3.66 -2.95 -10.59
CA GLY A 189 3.84 -1.51 -10.53
C GLY A 189 3.04 -0.85 -9.43
N ILE A 190 3.02 0.48 -9.47
CA ILE A 190 2.25 1.34 -8.58
C ILE A 190 1.05 1.90 -9.34
N TYR A 191 -0.12 1.85 -8.73
CA TYR A 191 -1.38 2.33 -9.28
C TYR A 191 -2.06 3.27 -8.29
N ILE A 192 -2.88 4.20 -8.78
CA ILE A 192 -3.77 5.01 -7.94
C ILE A 192 -5.20 4.52 -8.15
N PRO A 193 -5.87 3.94 -7.14
CA PRO A 193 -7.28 3.63 -7.20
C PRO A 193 -8.10 4.89 -6.94
N GLY A 194 -9.17 5.06 -7.69
CA GLY A 194 -10.22 6.04 -7.40
C GLY A 194 -11.40 5.31 -6.80
N LEU A 195 -11.70 5.64 -5.54
CA LEU A 195 -12.83 5.13 -4.77
C LEU A 195 -13.84 6.28 -4.57
N ASN A 196 -15.01 6.00 -3.99
CA ASN A 196 -16.10 6.96 -3.75
C ASN A 196 -15.57 8.29 -3.18
N ASP A 197 -14.99 8.24 -1.99
CA ASP A 197 -14.50 9.40 -1.24
C ASP A 197 -13.03 9.21 -0.80
N HIS A 198 -12.30 8.31 -1.47
CA HIS A 198 -10.98 7.88 -1.03
C HIS A 198 -9.98 7.61 -2.16
N VAL A 199 -8.70 7.71 -1.83
CA VAL A 199 -7.58 7.56 -2.76
C VAL A 199 -6.33 7.09 -2.01
N GLY A 200 -5.38 6.48 -2.71
CA GLY A 200 -4.12 6.01 -2.14
C GLY A 200 -3.21 5.46 -3.24
N PHE A 201 -2.38 4.48 -2.89
CA PHE A 201 -1.59 3.69 -3.83
C PHE A 201 -1.94 2.22 -3.69
N ILE A 202 -2.15 1.52 -4.82
CA ILE A 202 -2.05 0.07 -4.89
C ILE A 202 -0.62 -0.25 -5.33
N VAL A 203 0.11 -0.95 -4.46
CA VAL A 203 1.46 -1.46 -4.74
C VAL A 203 1.31 -2.94 -5.10
N LYS A 204 1.69 -3.30 -6.33
CA LYS A 204 1.62 -4.67 -6.84
C LYS A 204 3.01 -5.19 -7.22
N ASP A 205 3.46 -6.22 -6.52
CA ASP A 205 4.68 -6.99 -6.84
C ASP A 205 4.33 -8.48 -7.07
N GLN A 206 5.32 -9.39 -7.04
CA GLN A 206 5.12 -10.83 -7.29
C GLN A 206 4.21 -11.51 -6.27
N SER A 207 4.45 -11.26 -4.99
CA SER A 207 3.76 -11.92 -3.86
C SER A 207 2.79 -11.01 -3.13
N GLU A 208 2.86 -9.70 -3.36
CA GLU A 208 2.14 -8.70 -2.56
C GLU A 208 1.25 -7.80 -3.40
N LEU A 209 0.03 -7.59 -2.89
CA LEU A 209 -0.93 -6.64 -3.42
C LEU A 209 -1.49 -5.82 -2.26
N LYS A 210 -0.88 -4.65 -2.01
CA LYS A 210 -1.15 -3.79 -0.86
C LYS A 210 -1.87 -2.51 -1.27
N PHE A 211 -2.78 -2.03 -0.43
CA PHE A 211 -3.34 -0.69 -0.50
C PHE A 211 -2.69 0.17 0.59
N CYS A 212 -1.94 1.17 0.16
CA CYS A 212 -1.27 2.15 1.01
C CYS A 212 -2.02 3.49 0.97
N HIS A 213 -2.48 3.98 2.11
CA HIS A 213 -3.37 5.14 2.18
C HIS A 213 -3.36 5.79 3.56
N ALA A 214 -3.73 7.08 3.64
CA ALA A 214 -4.06 7.73 4.90
C ALA A 214 -5.48 7.30 5.33
N ALA A 215 -5.59 6.41 6.31
CA ALA A 215 -6.86 5.79 6.69
C ALA A 215 -7.76 6.78 7.45
N TYR A 216 -8.96 7.01 6.91
CA TYR A 216 -10.02 7.78 7.59
C TYR A 216 -10.82 6.95 8.62
N TYR A 217 -10.40 5.70 8.83
CA TYR A 217 -10.90 4.73 9.81
C TYR A 217 -9.71 4.21 10.61
N ALA A 218 -9.97 3.52 11.73
CA ALA A 218 -8.93 2.93 12.57
C ALA A 218 -7.92 2.13 11.72
N PRO A 219 -6.60 2.37 11.84
CA PRO A 219 -5.91 3.07 12.94
C PRO A 219 -5.87 4.62 12.89
N TYR A 220 -6.51 5.29 11.92
CA TYR A 220 -6.48 6.76 11.73
C TYR A 220 -5.07 7.31 11.44
N GLU A 221 -4.34 6.62 10.57
CA GLU A 221 -2.98 6.98 10.14
C GLU A 221 -2.71 6.46 8.72
N VAL A 222 -1.58 6.85 8.14
CA VAL A 222 -1.05 6.21 6.92
C VAL A 222 -0.65 4.78 7.23
N THR A 223 -1.27 3.84 6.51
CA THR A 223 -1.03 2.40 6.64
C THR A 223 -0.94 1.74 5.27
N CYS A 224 -0.42 0.50 5.22
CA CYS A 224 -0.36 -0.35 4.04
C CYS A 224 -0.94 -1.73 4.38
N GLU A 225 -2.18 -1.99 3.98
CA GLU A 225 -2.89 -3.24 4.25
C GLU A 225 -3.05 -4.11 2.99
N GLN A 226 -3.43 -5.37 3.14
CA GLN A 226 -3.72 -6.24 2.00
C GLN A 226 -4.93 -5.71 1.23
N LEU A 227 -4.84 -5.58 -0.10
CA LEU A 227 -5.92 -5.00 -0.92
C LEU A 227 -7.27 -5.72 -0.73
N ALA A 228 -7.23 -7.04 -0.50
CA ALA A 228 -8.41 -7.86 -0.25
C ALA A 228 -9.09 -7.60 1.11
N LYS A 229 -8.39 -6.96 2.06
CA LYS A 229 -8.87 -6.65 3.42
C LYS A 229 -9.25 -5.18 3.60
N ALA A 230 -8.77 -4.30 2.70
CA ALA A 230 -9.02 -2.87 2.73
C ALA A 230 -10.52 -2.52 2.67
N SER A 231 -11.09 -2.13 3.80
CA SER A 231 -12.51 -1.76 3.93
C SER A 231 -12.93 -0.64 2.98
N ALA A 232 -12.07 0.36 2.75
CA ALA A 232 -12.35 1.41 1.76
C ALA A 232 -12.46 0.87 0.32
N VAL A 233 -11.70 -0.18 -0.03
CA VAL A 233 -11.77 -0.81 -1.36
C VAL A 233 -12.96 -1.77 -1.44
N ALA A 234 -13.27 -2.49 -0.36
CA ALA A 234 -14.41 -3.39 -0.28
C ALA A 234 -15.75 -2.64 -0.37
N ASN A 235 -15.89 -1.53 0.36
CA ASN A 235 -17.15 -0.80 0.51
C ASN A 235 -17.40 0.24 -0.60
N SER A 236 -16.41 0.54 -1.45
CA SER A 236 -16.57 1.51 -2.53
C SER A 236 -17.33 0.93 -3.73
N SER A 237 -18.48 1.50 -4.07
CA SER A 237 -19.25 1.15 -5.28
C SER A 237 -18.60 1.69 -6.56
N TYR A 238 -17.97 2.87 -6.49
CA TYR A 238 -17.10 3.40 -7.55
C TYR A 238 -15.71 2.78 -7.43
N ARG A 239 -15.19 2.21 -8.52
CA ARG A 239 -13.78 1.81 -8.63
C ARG A 239 -13.24 2.17 -10.00
N VAL A 240 -12.17 2.96 -10.00
CA VAL A 240 -11.33 3.23 -11.18
C VAL A 240 -9.87 3.04 -10.80
N LEU A 241 -8.98 2.84 -11.78
CA LEU A 241 -7.56 2.60 -11.53
C LEU A 241 -6.73 3.17 -12.68
N GLY A 242 -5.61 3.82 -12.35
CA GLY A 242 -4.60 4.19 -13.35
C GLY A 242 -3.20 3.80 -12.89
N LYS A 243 -2.37 3.34 -13.83
CA LYS A 243 -0.96 3.01 -13.58
C LYS A 243 -0.14 4.30 -13.49
N VAL A 244 0.67 4.43 -12.44
CA VAL A 244 1.67 5.49 -12.29
C VAL A 244 2.92 5.10 -13.10
N LEU A 245 3.77 6.07 -13.45
CA LEU A 245 5.03 5.83 -14.18
C LEU A 245 4.84 5.28 -15.62
N ASN A 246 3.73 5.64 -16.27
CA ASN A 246 3.57 5.45 -17.71
C ASN A 246 4.67 6.21 -18.50
N LYS A 247 4.79 5.98 -19.82
CA LYS A 247 5.83 6.60 -20.65
C LYS A 247 5.88 8.13 -20.48
N ARG A 248 4.72 8.80 -20.62
CA ARG A 248 4.58 10.26 -20.47
C ARG A 248 5.07 10.76 -19.11
N MET A 249 4.67 10.14 -17.99
CA MET A 249 5.12 10.55 -16.66
C MET A 249 6.63 10.53 -16.53
N VAL A 250 7.26 9.43 -16.98
CA VAL A 250 8.71 9.24 -16.85
C VAL A 250 9.47 10.22 -17.75
N GLU A 251 8.97 10.51 -18.95
CA GLU A 251 9.52 11.56 -19.83
C GLU A 251 9.47 12.95 -19.17
N GLN A 252 8.34 13.34 -18.58
CA GLN A 252 8.24 14.63 -17.86
C GLN A 252 9.11 14.64 -16.59
N TRP A 253 9.29 13.49 -15.93
CA TRP A 253 10.18 13.35 -14.77
C TRP A 253 11.63 13.57 -15.19
N VAL A 254 12.12 12.84 -16.19
CA VAL A 254 13.50 12.91 -16.69
C VAL A 254 13.79 14.30 -17.27
N ALA A 255 12.91 14.86 -18.11
CA ALA A 255 13.07 16.20 -18.67
C ALA A 255 12.87 17.35 -17.65
N MET A 256 12.68 17.03 -16.37
CA MET A 256 12.46 17.97 -15.27
C MET A 256 11.27 18.95 -15.46
N ARG A 257 10.29 18.58 -16.29
CA ARG A 257 9.15 19.42 -16.69
C ARG A 257 8.00 19.38 -15.67
N LYS A 258 7.14 20.40 -15.72
CA LYS A 258 5.89 20.47 -14.96
C LYS A 258 4.84 19.55 -15.60
N ILE A 259 4.06 18.87 -14.77
CA ILE A 259 2.87 18.14 -15.22
C ILE A 259 1.65 18.95 -14.76
N GLU A 260 0.84 19.41 -15.71
CA GLU A 260 -0.41 20.08 -15.40
C GLU A 260 -1.40 19.09 -14.80
N THR A 261 -2.05 19.49 -13.71
CA THR A 261 -3.17 18.75 -13.13
C THR A 261 -4.40 18.89 -14.02
N PHE A 262 -5.15 17.81 -14.20
CA PHE A 262 -6.46 17.81 -14.84
C PHE A 262 -7.38 18.88 -14.22
N ARG A 263 -8.30 19.45 -14.98
CA ARG A 263 -9.25 20.47 -14.51
C ARG A 263 -10.67 19.94 -14.69
#